data_AF-A0A851UYW5-F1
#
_entry.id   AF-A0A851UYW5-F1
#
_cell.length_a   1.000
_cell.length_b   1.000
_cell.length_c   1.000
_cell.angle_alpha   90.00
_cell.angle_beta   90.00
_cell.angle_gamma   90.00
#
_symmetry.space_group_name_H-M   'P 1'
#
loop_
_entity.id
_entity.type
_entity.pdbx_description
1 polymer ?
#
loop_
_entity_poly.entity_id
_entity_poly.type
_entity_poly.pdbx_seq_one_letter_code
_entity_poly.pdbx_strand_id
1 'polypeptide(L)' 'MDRNDYYGGDSASLNLTQLYQKFRQSEPPANLNLGRDRDYAVDLIPKFILSSGELTR' A
#
# COMPACT_ATOMS: atom_id res chain seq x y z
N MET A 1 -13.32 10.67 -13.03
CA MET A 1 -12.45 11.22 -11.97
C MET A 1 -12.51 10.28 -10.78
N ASP A 2 -11.39 10.04 -10.13
CA ASP A 2 -11.36 9.30 -8.85
C ASP A 2 -11.78 10.25 -7.71
N ARG A 3 -12.47 9.72 -6.70
CA ARG A 3 -12.85 10.46 -5.49
C ARG A 3 -11.74 10.48 -4.44
N ASN A 4 -10.77 9.59 -4.57
CA ASN A 4 -9.63 9.48 -3.66
C ASN A 4 -8.53 10.46 -4.08
N ASP A 5 -7.75 10.93 -3.11
CA ASP A 5 -6.55 11.77 -3.31
C ASP A 5 -5.31 10.94 -3.69
N TYR A 6 -5.47 9.63 -3.87
CA TYR A 6 -4.44 8.68 -4.29
C TYR A 6 -4.94 7.76 -5.42
N TYR A 7 -4.01 7.18 -6.16
CA TYR A 7 -4.30 6.20 -7.21
C TYR A 7 -4.44 4.77 -6.66
N GLY A 8 -5.16 3.93 -7.40
CA GLY A 8 -5.23 2.49 -7.17
C GLY A 8 -6.49 2.02 -6.44
N GLY A 9 -7.26 2.91 -5.81
CA GLY A 9 -8.54 2.58 -5.15
C GLY A 9 -8.41 1.39 -4.20
N ASP A 10 -9.22 0.35 -4.40
CA ASP A 10 -9.17 -0.88 -3.60
C ASP A 10 -7.87 -1.68 -3.77
N SER A 11 -7.10 -1.41 -4.83
CA SER A 11 -5.79 -1.97 -5.12
C SER A 11 -4.64 -0.97 -4.90
N ALA A 12 -4.85 0.09 -4.11
CA ALA A 12 -3.79 1.04 -3.81
C ALA A 12 -2.61 0.40 -3.06
N SER A 13 -1.42 0.95 -3.28
CA SER A 13 -0.22 0.66 -2.50
C SER A 13 -0.02 1.77 -1.47
N LEU A 14 0.03 1.40 -0.19
CA LEU A 14 0.05 2.35 0.92
C LEU A 14 1.43 2.43 1.57
N ASN A 15 1.79 3.63 2.03
CA ASN A 15 2.90 3.78 2.96
C ASN A 15 2.51 3.33 4.38
N LEU A 16 3.46 3.33 5.32
CA LEU A 16 3.25 2.79 6.65
C LEU A 16 2.18 3.57 7.44
N THR A 17 2.19 4.90 7.34
CA THR A 17 1.23 5.78 8.01
C THR A 17 -0.19 5.55 7.52
N GLN A 18 -0.38 5.51 6.20
CA GLN A 18 -1.67 5.21 5.56
C GLN A 18 -2.17 3.81 5.92
N LEU A 19 -1.28 2.82 5.99
CA LEU A 19 -1.62 1.46 6.35
C LEU A 19 -2.15 1.38 7.79
N TYR A 20 -1.46 2.02 8.74
CA TYR A 20 -1.90 2.06 10.14
C TYR A 20 -3.20 2.86 10.29
N GLN A 21 -3.33 4.00 9.61
CA GLN A 21 -4.57 4.77 9.64
C GLN A 21 -5.77 3.94 9.13
N LYS A 22 -5.59 3.16 8.05
CA LYS A 22 -6.65 2.34 7.46
C LYS A 22 -7.10 1.19 8.36
N PHE A 23 -6.17 0.46 8.97
CA PHE A 23 -6.48 -0.80 9.67
C PHE A 23 -6.48 -0.69 11.20
N ARG A 24 -5.87 0.37 11.75
CA ARG A 24 -5.74 0.60 13.21
C ARG A 24 -6.30 1.93 13.66
N GLN A 25 -6.59 2.85 12.73
CA GLN A 25 -7.04 4.21 13.05
C GLN A 25 -6.07 4.94 14.00
N SER A 26 -4.78 4.67 13.83
CA SER A 26 -3.70 5.21 14.67
C SER A 26 -2.45 5.46 13.84
N GLU A 27 -1.47 6.13 14.43
CA GLU A 27 -0.11 6.21 13.89
C GLU A 27 0.66 4.88 14.12
N PRO A 28 1.71 4.60 13.32
CA PRO A 28 2.62 3.49 13.57
C PRO A 28 3.33 3.63 14.94
N PRO A 29 3.35 2.59 15.80
CA PRO A 29 4.00 2.69 17.11
C PRO A 29 5.51 2.92 17.00
N ALA A 30 5.99 4.01 17.61
CA ALA A 30 7.40 4.39 17.57
C ALA A 30 8.33 3.34 18.22
N ASN A 31 7.84 2.57 19.19
CA ASN A 31 8.62 1.55 19.89
C ASN A 31 8.95 0.31 19.03
N LEU A 32 8.30 0.15 17.87
CA LEU A 32 8.53 -0.99 16.99
C LEU A 32 9.70 -0.79 16.01
N ASN A 33 10.28 0.42 15.93
CA ASN A 33 11.43 0.74 15.07
C ASN A 33 11.27 0.24 13.61
N LEU A 34 10.11 0.49 13.01
CA LEU A 34 9.72 -0.05 11.69
C LEU A 34 10.44 0.61 10.49
N GLY A 35 11.30 1.61 10.69
CA GLY A 35 11.98 2.30 9.58
C GLY A 35 11.23 3.54 9.08
N ARG A 36 11.59 4.04 7.90
CA ARG A 36 11.00 5.28 7.36
C ARG A 36 9.72 4.96 6.60
N ASP A 37 8.73 5.85 6.71
CA ASP A 37 7.42 5.72 6.07
C ASP A 37 7.51 5.44 4.55
N ARG A 38 8.41 6.14 3.85
CA ARG A 38 8.61 6.03 2.41
C ARG A 38 9.25 4.72 1.92
N ASP A 39 9.79 3.92 2.84
CA ASP A 39 10.41 2.64 2.50
C ASP A 39 9.33 1.55 2.30
N TYR A 40 8.06 1.87 2.56
CA TYR A 40 6.91 0.99 2.44
C TYR A 40 6.04 1.35 1.24
N ALA A 41 5.75 0.34 0.41
CA ALA A 41 4.72 0.35 -0.62
C ALA A 41 3.93 -0.96 -0.49
N VAL A 42 2.93 -0.97 0.39
CA VAL A 42 2.16 -2.16 0.75
C VAL A 42 0.90 -2.23 -0.09
N ASP A 43 0.85 -3.18 -1.03
CA ASP A 43 -0.34 -3.42 -1.85
C ASP A 43 -1.49 -3.94 -0.99
N LEU A 44 -2.67 -3.32 -1.11
CA LEU A 44 -3.90 -3.82 -0.48
C LEU A 44 -4.33 -5.17 -1.07
N ILE A 45 -4.01 -5.41 -2.35
CA ILE A 45 -4.30 -6.66 -3.05
C ILE A 45 -3.03 -7.08 -3.81
N PRO A 46 -2.06 -7.75 -3.16
CA PRO A 46 -0.83 -8.14 -3.80
C PRO A 46 -1.08 -9.21 -4.87
N LYS A 47 -0.51 -9.02 -6.05
CA LYS A 47 -0.60 -9.96 -7.18
C LYS A 47 0.75 -10.03 -7.87
N PHE A 48 1.15 -11.24 -8.27
CA PHE A 48 2.29 -11.41 -9.17
C PHE A 48 1.83 -11.42 -10.62
N ILE A 49 2.70 -10.88 -11.47
CA ILE A 49 2.53 -10.93 -12.92
C ILE A 49 3.34 -12.12 -13.43
N LEU A 50 2.66 -13.04 -14.11
CA LEU A 50 3.34 -14.15 -14.78
C LEU A 50 4.08 -13.63 -16.01
N SER A 51 5.36 -13.95 -16.14
CA SER A 51 6.25 -13.41 -17.18
C SER A 51 5.82 -13.72 -18.62
N SER A 52 4.96 -14.72 -18.81
CA SER A 52 4.37 -15.10 -20.10
C SER A 52 2.84 -15.03 -20.12
N GLY A 53 2.22 -14.36 -19.14
CA GLY A 53 0.78 -14.19 -19.03
C GLY A 53 0.23 -13.07 -19.91
N GLU A 54 -1.08 -13.06 -20.14
CA GLU A 54 -1.76 -12.03 -20.96
C GLU A 54 -1.51 -10.60 -20.46
N LEU A 55 -1.36 -10.40 -19.14
CA LEU A 55 -1.08 -9.07 -18.56
C LEU A 55 0.33 -8.54 -18.90
N THR A 56 1.24 -9.39 -19.38
CA THR A 56 2.58 -8.97 -19.84
C THR A 56 2.65 -8.69 -21.33
N ARG A 57 1.55 -8.90 -22.07
CA ARG A 57 1.48 -8.71 -23.52
C ARG A 57 1.01 -7.31 -23.90
#